data_AF-A0A7M3XU08-F1
#
_entry.id   AF-A0A7M3XU08-F1
#
_cell.length_a   1.000
_cell.length_b   1.000
_cell.length_c   1.000
_cell.angle_alpha   90.00
_cell.angle_beta   90.00
_cell.angle_gamma   90.00
#
_symmetry.space_group_name_H-M   'P 1'
#
loop_
_entity.id
_entity.type
_entity.pdbx_description
1 polymer ?
#
loop_
_entity_poly.entity_id
_entity_poly.type
_entity_poly.pdbx_seq_one_letter_code
_entity_poly.pdbx_strand_id
1 'polypeptide(L)'
;MLRNLLERPRKQHYRTRKTTIPTQMCMTMSQFLYGRKDQAKMMTTKSLYSDTMERRHDVDWLRVILFGLLIWFHFVVFYPYQPEGLIALPYYFIVSVMHQWRLAALFVISGMGTAFALRRRTWKQYVIERGSRLGLPLLFTVYILFFGIFEFTKKTTLLFTVFPGSEEMPYAHLWFVYNLLIYSIILTPFFFHIKANPEGLMMRMTRSAMNVRAGLGILIIPPIFLSINGILFKPWEFGEVGMWWEFPRYMIYFLLGFLMISVRNEYFEALDKIRISSSILTPILAVSWFIVNTTSGIPDVMEGGWVDEGYPPFSFDATIASVIQSFHAWFWCLLIFTWSSKLLNHPNKYLSYLNESVYPTYIVHMHVTIPMIVILAILGVGFFPAMIIATPILIVGVLVCFEIVRRASLFRPFFGIKGGQEKVMQLFPFNSTQQKPLTVLFALFSHSLTLGMVIVLMLSLVILGG
;
A
#
# COMPACT_ATOMS: atom_id res chain seq x y z
N MET A 1 86.35 -26.94 59.54
CA MET A 1 85.22 -27.01 60.48
C MET A 1 84.62 -25.61 60.57
N LEU A 2 83.38 -25.43 60.10
CA LEU A 2 82.52 -24.24 60.18
C LEU A 2 83.01 -22.84 59.70
N ARG A 3 82.21 -22.33 58.74
CA ARG A 3 81.59 -20.99 58.62
C ARG A 3 82.36 -19.76 58.15
N ASN A 4 81.57 -18.96 57.41
CA ASN A 4 81.63 -17.52 57.13
C ASN A 4 82.42 -17.10 55.89
N LEU A 5 82.04 -16.08 55.13
CA LEU A 5 80.82 -15.28 54.89
C LEU A 5 81.24 -14.36 53.72
N LEU A 6 80.28 -13.99 52.86
CA LEU A 6 80.28 -12.77 52.04
C LEU A 6 81.38 -12.58 51.00
N GLU A 7 81.01 -12.68 49.72
CA GLU A 7 81.45 -11.73 48.69
C GLU A 7 80.53 -11.80 47.44
N ARG A 8 79.89 -10.69 47.10
CA ARG A 8 79.45 -10.33 45.74
C ARG A 8 80.39 -9.20 45.27
N PRO A 9 80.52 -8.85 43.97
CA PRO A 9 79.80 -9.34 42.79
C PRO A 9 80.71 -9.67 41.57
N ARG A 10 80.19 -10.38 40.56
CA ARG A 10 80.70 -10.27 39.18
C ARG A 10 79.54 -10.10 38.20
N LYS A 11 79.61 -8.99 37.45
CA LYS A 11 78.66 -8.57 36.42
C LYS A 11 78.65 -9.61 35.30
N GLN A 12 77.47 -10.12 34.93
CA GLN A 12 77.30 -10.94 33.73
C GLN A 12 76.20 -10.31 32.86
N HIS A 13 76.58 -10.03 31.60
CA HIS A 13 75.76 -9.38 30.60
C HIS A 13 74.44 -10.12 30.33
N TYR A 14 73.31 -9.45 30.54
CA TYR A 14 72.03 -9.88 30.00
C TYR A 14 71.91 -9.44 28.54
N ARG A 15 72.00 -10.39 27.61
CA ARG A 15 71.54 -10.22 26.22
C ARG A 15 70.02 -10.11 26.23
N THR A 16 69.50 -8.97 25.76
CA THR A 16 68.08 -8.77 25.47
C THR A 16 67.65 -9.69 24.31
N ARG A 17 66.87 -10.73 24.59
CA ARG A 17 66.09 -11.42 23.55
C ARG A 17 64.87 -10.56 23.23
N LYS A 18 64.90 -9.88 22.07
CA LYS A 18 63.68 -9.39 21.41
C LYS A 18 62.85 -10.63 21.06
N THR A 19 61.77 -10.89 21.80
CA THR A 19 60.70 -11.79 21.38
C THR A 19 59.89 -11.09 20.30
N THR A 20 60.28 -11.31 19.04
CA THR A 20 59.42 -11.03 17.89
C THR A 20 58.21 -11.97 17.98
N ILE A 21 57.06 -11.43 18.39
CA ILE A 21 55.77 -12.10 18.16
C ILE A 21 55.64 -12.25 16.64
N PRO A 22 55.46 -13.48 16.11
CA PRO A 22 55.33 -13.64 14.67
C PRO A 22 54.08 -12.90 14.20
N THR A 23 54.26 -11.99 13.24
CA THR A 23 53.22 -11.13 12.64
C THR A 23 52.01 -11.92 12.15
N GLN A 24 52.18 -13.21 11.84
CA GLN A 24 51.12 -14.15 11.50
C GLN A 24 50.14 -14.44 12.65
N MET A 25 50.59 -14.51 13.90
CA MET A 25 49.75 -14.85 15.06
C MET A 25 48.86 -13.65 15.50
N CYS A 26 49.33 -12.42 15.26
CA CYS A 26 48.55 -11.20 15.51
C CYS A 26 47.44 -11.00 14.46
N MET A 27 47.69 -11.41 13.19
CA MET A 27 46.66 -11.40 12.14
C MET A 27 45.56 -12.45 12.39
N THR A 28 45.90 -13.64 12.90
CA THR A 28 44.91 -14.68 13.19
C THR A 28 43.99 -14.29 14.34
N MET A 29 44.51 -13.65 15.41
CA MET A 29 43.67 -13.13 16.49
C MET A 29 42.79 -11.96 16.05
N SER A 30 43.30 -11.06 15.20
CA SER A 30 42.52 -9.96 14.63
C SER A 30 41.36 -10.47 13.76
N GLN A 31 41.63 -11.44 12.87
CA GLN A 31 40.60 -12.07 12.04
C GLN A 31 39.60 -12.90 12.87
N PHE A 32 40.05 -13.56 13.92
CA PHE A 32 39.18 -14.31 14.84
C PHE A 32 38.27 -13.39 15.67
N LEU A 33 38.79 -12.25 16.15
CA LEU A 33 38.01 -11.25 16.89
C LEU A 33 37.09 -10.42 15.99
N TYR A 34 37.49 -10.14 14.75
CA TYR A 34 36.66 -9.49 13.73
C TYR A 34 35.51 -10.41 13.31
N GLY A 35 35.80 -11.69 13.03
CA GLY A 35 34.79 -12.71 12.77
C GLY A 35 33.80 -12.90 13.92
N ARG A 36 34.25 -12.81 15.18
CA ARG A 36 33.36 -12.84 16.36
C ARG A 36 32.49 -11.59 16.47
N LYS A 37 32.99 -10.40 16.12
CA LYS A 37 32.18 -9.16 16.10
C LYS A 37 31.14 -9.21 14.99
N ASP A 38 31.48 -9.72 13.81
CA ASP A 38 30.53 -9.87 12.70
C ASP A 38 29.52 -10.99 12.96
N GLN A 39 29.94 -12.10 13.58
CA GLN A 39 29.06 -13.17 14.04
C GLN A 39 28.17 -12.69 15.20
N ALA A 40 28.68 -11.89 16.13
CA ALA A 40 27.91 -11.31 17.22
C ALA A 40 26.94 -10.25 16.71
N LYS A 41 27.33 -9.43 15.71
CA LYS A 41 26.48 -8.48 15.01
C LYS A 41 25.42 -9.21 14.19
N MET A 42 25.76 -10.30 13.50
CA MET A 42 24.83 -11.15 12.77
C MET A 42 23.89 -11.92 13.71
N MET A 43 24.36 -12.39 14.87
CA MET A 43 23.53 -13.00 15.93
C MET A 43 22.62 -11.99 16.64
N THR A 44 23.08 -10.77 16.94
CA THR A 44 22.21 -9.70 17.47
C THR A 44 21.21 -9.23 16.42
N THR A 45 21.58 -9.19 15.14
CA THR A 45 20.63 -8.93 14.05
C THR A 45 19.62 -10.07 13.90
N LYS A 46 20.03 -11.33 14.13
CA LYS A 46 19.16 -12.51 14.09
C LYS A 46 18.24 -12.60 15.33
N SER A 47 18.71 -12.14 16.48
CA SER A 47 17.98 -12.08 17.76
C SER A 47 16.97 -10.93 17.82
N LEU A 48 17.27 -9.77 17.22
CA LEU A 48 16.28 -8.69 17.04
C LEU A 48 15.16 -9.05 16.06
N TYR A 49 15.35 -10.10 15.26
CA TYR A 49 14.37 -10.62 14.31
C TYR A 49 13.71 -11.94 14.75
N SER A 50 14.05 -12.49 15.93
CA SER A 50 13.52 -13.78 16.37
C SER A 50 12.20 -13.70 17.15
N ASP A 51 11.74 -12.52 17.56
CA ASP A 51 10.45 -12.40 18.24
C ASP A 51 9.30 -12.12 17.26
N THR A 52 8.67 -13.23 16.88
CA THR A 52 7.44 -13.42 16.09
C THR A 52 7.53 -13.08 14.60
N MET A 53 7.97 -14.07 13.84
CA MET A 53 7.70 -14.28 12.40
C MET A 53 6.20 -14.44 12.07
N GLU A 54 5.33 -13.79 12.82
CA GLU A 54 3.90 -13.99 12.74
C GLU A 54 3.31 -13.11 11.64
N ARG A 55 2.63 -13.76 10.69
CA ARG A 55 1.93 -13.07 9.61
C ARG A 55 0.84 -12.19 10.22
N ARG A 56 0.88 -10.90 9.90
CA ARG A 56 -0.14 -9.94 10.32
C ARG A 56 -1.41 -10.10 9.48
N HIS A 57 -2.39 -10.79 10.04
CA HIS A 57 -3.66 -11.11 9.38
C HIS A 57 -4.59 -9.89 9.30
N ASP A 58 -4.49 -8.98 10.26
CA ASP A 58 -5.20 -7.71 10.31
C ASP A 58 -4.87 -6.81 9.11
N VAL A 59 -3.59 -6.69 8.74
CA VAL A 59 -3.17 -5.88 7.58
C VAL A 59 -3.66 -6.48 6.27
N ASP A 60 -3.68 -7.81 6.16
CA ASP A 60 -4.24 -8.51 5.01
C ASP A 60 -5.78 -8.33 4.93
N TRP A 61 -6.49 -8.38 6.06
CA TRP A 61 -7.93 -8.11 6.13
C TRP A 61 -8.29 -6.69 5.73
N LEU A 62 -7.55 -5.70 6.24
CA LEU A 62 -7.76 -4.30 5.89
C LEU A 62 -7.63 -4.09 4.37
N ARG A 63 -6.64 -4.73 3.73
CA ARG A 63 -6.51 -4.69 2.27
C ARG A 63 -7.78 -5.22 1.60
N VAL A 64 -8.27 -6.39 2.00
CA VAL A 64 -9.49 -7.00 1.43
C VAL A 64 -10.70 -6.07 1.59
N ILE A 65 -10.90 -5.54 2.80
CA ILE A 65 -12.04 -4.67 3.12
C ILE A 65 -11.97 -3.36 2.33
N LEU A 66 -10.81 -2.70 2.29
CA LEU A 66 -10.64 -1.41 1.62
C LEU A 66 -10.78 -1.50 0.11
N PHE A 67 -10.27 -2.57 -0.52
CA PHE A 67 -10.49 -2.80 -1.95
C PHE A 67 -11.95 -3.16 -2.24
N GLY A 68 -12.61 -3.96 -1.41
CA GLY A 68 -14.04 -4.22 -1.54
C GLY A 68 -14.87 -2.93 -1.44
N LEU A 69 -14.54 -2.08 -0.46
CA LEU A 69 -15.17 -0.77 -0.27
C LEU A 69 -14.94 0.16 -1.47
N LEU A 70 -13.73 0.14 -2.04
CA LEU A 70 -13.39 0.91 -3.24
C LEU A 70 -14.23 0.47 -4.44
N ILE A 71 -14.37 -0.84 -4.67
CA ILE A 71 -15.18 -1.38 -5.77
C ILE A 71 -16.65 -0.94 -5.62
N TRP A 72 -17.20 -1.07 -4.41
CA TRP A 72 -18.56 -0.61 -4.10
C TRP A 72 -18.73 0.89 -4.31
N PHE A 73 -17.76 1.70 -3.89
CA PHE A 73 -17.78 3.16 -4.05
C PHE A 73 -17.94 3.61 -5.51
N HIS A 74 -17.28 2.93 -6.46
CA HIS A 74 -17.40 3.30 -7.88
C HIS A 74 -18.83 3.10 -8.38
N PHE A 75 -19.50 2.01 -8.00
CA PHE A 75 -20.90 1.82 -8.35
C PHE A 75 -21.77 2.96 -7.80
N VAL A 76 -21.59 3.27 -6.52
CA VAL A 76 -22.35 4.28 -5.79
C VAL A 76 -22.26 5.66 -6.45
N VAL A 77 -21.04 6.11 -6.78
CA VAL A 77 -20.79 7.46 -7.28
C VAL A 77 -21.12 7.60 -8.76
N PHE A 78 -20.93 6.56 -9.57
CA PHE A 78 -21.20 6.62 -11.01
C PHE A 78 -22.64 6.27 -11.38
N TYR A 79 -23.49 5.86 -10.42
CA TYR A 79 -24.90 5.58 -10.73
C TYR A 79 -25.66 6.88 -11.07
N PRO A 80 -26.41 6.97 -12.18
CA PRO A 80 -26.98 8.24 -12.64
C PRO A 80 -28.15 8.73 -11.78
N TYR A 81 -28.96 7.83 -11.22
CA TYR A 81 -30.12 8.20 -10.39
C TYR A 81 -29.70 8.45 -8.95
N GLN A 82 -28.97 9.53 -8.68
CA GLN A 82 -28.55 9.89 -7.33
C GLN A 82 -29.77 10.27 -6.45
N PRO A 83 -29.76 9.95 -5.14
CA PRO A 83 -30.84 10.37 -4.25
C PRO A 83 -30.85 11.89 -4.10
N GLU A 84 -32.05 12.48 -3.98
CA GLU A 84 -32.24 13.94 -3.85
C GLU A 84 -32.91 14.32 -2.51
N GLY A 85 -32.84 15.61 -2.18
CA GLY A 85 -33.49 16.18 -1.00
C GLY A 85 -32.91 15.70 0.34
N LEU A 86 -33.73 15.77 1.40
CA LEU A 86 -33.27 15.46 2.77
C LEU A 86 -32.83 14.00 2.95
N ILE A 87 -33.41 13.08 2.16
CA ILE A 87 -33.06 11.65 2.18
C ILE A 87 -31.63 11.41 1.67
N ALA A 88 -31.08 12.32 0.87
CA ALA A 88 -29.74 12.23 0.33
C ALA A 88 -28.65 12.69 1.31
N LEU A 89 -28.99 13.45 2.36
CA LEU A 89 -28.00 14.01 3.28
C LEU A 89 -27.13 12.94 3.96
N PRO A 90 -27.69 11.85 4.54
CA PRO A 90 -26.86 10.78 5.12
C PRO A 90 -25.98 10.10 4.07
N TYR A 91 -26.48 9.97 2.85
CA TYR A 91 -25.75 9.40 1.73
C TYR A 91 -24.53 10.25 1.35
N TYR A 92 -24.71 11.55 1.09
CA TYR A 92 -23.63 12.46 0.76
C TYR A 92 -22.61 12.57 1.87
N PHE A 93 -23.06 12.58 3.13
CA PHE A 93 -22.16 12.53 4.29
C PHE A 93 -21.26 11.29 4.25
N ILE A 94 -21.84 10.09 4.08
CA ILE A 94 -21.08 8.83 4.04
C ILE A 94 -20.10 8.80 2.87
N VAL A 95 -20.55 9.19 1.67
CA VAL A 95 -19.73 9.18 0.45
C VAL A 95 -18.58 10.18 0.56
N SER A 96 -18.84 11.41 1.00
CA SER A 96 -17.83 12.46 1.19
C SER A 96 -16.79 12.06 2.24
N VAL A 97 -17.24 11.53 3.38
CA VAL A 97 -16.35 11.05 4.45
C VAL A 97 -15.47 9.92 3.96
N MET A 98 -16.07 8.91 3.33
CA MET A 98 -15.36 7.74 2.80
C MET A 98 -14.37 8.10 1.70
N HIS A 99 -14.65 9.15 0.91
CA HIS A 99 -13.73 9.69 -0.08
C HIS A 99 -12.38 10.09 0.49
N GLN A 100 -12.35 10.63 1.70
CA GLN A 100 -11.11 11.18 2.25
C GLN A 100 -10.11 10.14 2.73
N TRP A 101 -10.57 8.97 3.18
CA TRP A 101 -9.71 8.04 3.92
C TRP A 101 -9.47 6.69 3.25
N ARG A 102 -10.37 6.20 2.38
CA ARG A 102 -10.24 4.84 1.82
C ARG A 102 -8.91 4.63 1.08
N LEU A 103 -8.50 5.61 0.26
CA LEU A 103 -7.29 5.55 -0.55
C LEU A 103 -6.05 5.86 0.28
N ALA A 104 -6.16 6.84 1.18
CA ALA A 104 -5.13 7.09 2.20
C ALA A 104 -4.76 5.79 2.94
N ALA A 105 -5.75 5.06 3.46
CA ALA A 105 -5.54 3.80 4.16
C ALA A 105 -4.87 2.73 3.27
N LEU A 106 -5.28 2.62 2.00
CA LEU A 106 -4.65 1.71 1.03
C LEU A 106 -3.18 2.05 0.78
N PHE A 107 -2.81 3.33 0.69
CA PHE A 107 -1.43 3.75 0.57
C PHE A 107 -0.62 3.44 1.84
N VAL A 108 -1.18 3.69 3.03
CA VAL A 108 -0.50 3.32 4.28
C VAL A 108 -0.25 1.81 4.36
N ILE A 109 -1.25 0.97 4.08
CA ILE A 109 -1.09 -0.50 4.06
C ILE A 109 -0.11 -0.96 2.98
N SER A 110 -0.08 -0.26 1.84
CA SER A 110 0.89 -0.57 0.78
C SER A 110 2.32 -0.28 1.24
N GLY A 111 2.53 0.81 1.99
CA GLY A 111 3.78 1.13 2.66
C GLY A 111 4.19 0.07 3.67
N MET A 112 3.23 -0.40 4.49
CA MET A 112 3.47 -1.50 5.42
C MET A 112 3.88 -2.79 4.70
N GLY A 113 3.18 -3.12 3.61
CA GLY A 113 3.49 -4.25 2.73
C GLY A 113 4.88 -4.15 2.11
N THR A 114 5.35 -2.94 1.80
CA THR A 114 6.73 -2.68 1.33
C THR A 114 7.75 -2.98 2.40
N ALA A 115 7.54 -2.57 3.65
CA ALA A 115 8.43 -2.90 4.75
C ALA A 115 8.54 -4.42 4.95
N PHE A 116 7.41 -5.14 4.94
CA PHE A 116 7.42 -6.60 5.01
C PHE A 116 8.14 -7.24 3.83
N ALA A 117 7.93 -6.69 2.62
CA ALA A 117 8.56 -7.21 1.41
C ALA A 117 10.07 -7.03 1.42
N LEU A 118 10.55 -5.87 1.88
CA LEU A 118 11.96 -5.49 1.86
C LEU A 118 12.81 -6.20 2.91
N ARG A 119 12.21 -6.71 4.00
CA ARG A 119 12.93 -7.50 5.02
C ARG A 119 13.77 -8.63 4.42
N ARG A 120 13.25 -9.31 3.39
CA ARG A 120 13.89 -10.52 2.79
C ARG A 120 14.48 -10.30 1.39
N ARG A 121 14.45 -9.08 0.85
CA ARG A 121 14.83 -8.79 -0.55
C ARG A 121 15.99 -7.81 -0.64
N THR A 122 16.78 -7.94 -1.71
CA THR A 122 17.70 -6.89 -2.16
C THR A 122 16.95 -5.83 -2.95
N TRP A 123 17.59 -4.68 -3.22
CA TRP A 123 16.91 -3.57 -3.89
C TRP A 123 16.54 -3.91 -5.32
N LYS A 124 17.43 -4.62 -6.04
CA LYS A 124 17.17 -5.13 -7.39
C LYS A 124 15.98 -6.09 -7.40
N GLN A 125 15.98 -7.07 -6.49
CA GLN A 125 14.87 -8.03 -6.36
C GLN A 125 13.55 -7.32 -6.06
N TYR A 126 13.56 -6.35 -5.15
CA TYR A 126 12.37 -5.58 -4.82
C TYR A 126 11.82 -4.83 -6.04
N VAL A 127 12.65 -4.06 -6.74
CA VAL A 127 12.22 -3.27 -7.90
C VAL A 127 11.71 -4.17 -9.03
N ILE A 128 12.39 -5.28 -9.33
CA ILE A 128 11.96 -6.24 -10.36
C ILE A 128 10.63 -6.91 -9.97
N GLU A 129 10.48 -7.35 -8.73
CA GLU A 129 9.23 -7.94 -8.26
C GLU A 129 8.08 -6.93 -8.23
N ARG A 130 8.36 -5.65 -7.94
CA ARG A 130 7.36 -4.58 -8.00
C ARG A 130 6.96 -4.26 -9.43
N GLY A 131 7.93 -4.12 -10.33
CA GLY A 131 7.68 -3.88 -11.76
C GLY A 131 6.87 -5.01 -12.41
N SER A 132 7.21 -6.27 -12.13
CA SER A 132 6.44 -7.41 -12.64
C SER A 132 5.05 -7.54 -12.01
N ARG A 133 4.88 -7.17 -10.74
CA ARG A 133 3.59 -7.31 -10.04
C ARG A 133 2.62 -6.16 -10.29
N LEU A 134 3.12 -4.94 -10.50
CA LEU A 134 2.31 -3.74 -10.66
C LEU A 134 2.37 -3.22 -12.10
N GLY A 135 3.56 -3.18 -12.69
CA GLY A 135 3.78 -2.68 -14.05
C GLY A 135 3.20 -3.59 -15.12
N LEU A 136 3.43 -4.90 -15.06
CA LEU A 136 2.88 -5.82 -16.07
C LEU A 136 1.34 -5.78 -16.13
N PRO A 137 0.60 -5.85 -15.01
CA PRO A 137 -0.86 -5.71 -15.01
C PRO A 137 -1.36 -4.34 -15.46
N LEU A 138 -0.63 -3.27 -15.09
CA LEU A 138 -0.92 -1.92 -15.55
C LEU A 138 -0.81 -1.83 -17.08
N LEU A 139 0.31 -2.26 -17.66
CA LEU A 139 0.51 -2.22 -19.11
C LEU A 139 -0.49 -3.10 -19.85
N PHE A 140 -0.79 -4.28 -19.30
CA PHE A 140 -1.85 -5.14 -19.83
C PHE A 140 -3.19 -4.41 -19.89
N THR A 141 -3.55 -3.71 -18.81
CA THR A 141 -4.81 -2.97 -18.77
C THR A 141 -4.82 -1.82 -19.77
N VAL A 142 -3.76 -1.01 -19.82
CA VAL A 142 -3.63 0.12 -20.77
C VAL A 142 -3.73 -0.35 -22.22
N TYR A 143 -2.95 -1.35 -22.61
CA TYR A 143 -2.84 -1.73 -24.03
C TYR A 143 -3.92 -2.72 -24.49
N ILE A 144 -4.36 -3.64 -23.61
CA ILE A 144 -5.34 -4.66 -23.97
C ILE A 144 -6.74 -4.24 -23.54
N LEU A 145 -6.97 -4.04 -22.24
CA LEU A 145 -8.32 -3.79 -21.73
C LEU A 145 -8.88 -2.42 -22.15
N PHE A 146 -8.03 -1.40 -22.27
CA PHE A 146 -8.40 -0.05 -22.74
C PHE A 146 -7.98 0.24 -24.17
N PHE A 147 -7.85 -0.79 -25.01
CA PHE A 147 -7.62 -0.66 -26.45
C PHE A 147 -6.36 0.12 -26.85
N GLY A 148 -5.41 0.34 -25.92
CA GLY A 148 -4.22 1.12 -26.20
C GLY A 148 -3.31 0.52 -27.27
N ILE A 149 -3.47 -0.75 -27.64
CA ILE A 149 -2.78 -1.37 -28.78
C ILE A 149 -3.12 -0.69 -30.11
N PHE A 150 -4.33 -0.15 -30.26
CA PHE A 150 -4.77 0.55 -31.48
C PHE A 150 -4.35 2.03 -31.50
N GLU A 151 -4.13 2.61 -30.31
CA GLU A 151 -3.66 3.99 -30.13
C GLU A 151 -2.25 4.03 -29.49
N PHE A 152 -1.38 3.11 -29.90
CA PHE A 152 -0.11 2.84 -29.20
C PHE A 152 0.72 4.10 -28.95
N THR A 153 0.95 4.92 -29.98
CA THR A 153 1.75 6.15 -29.86
C THR A 153 1.13 7.13 -28.86
N LYS A 154 -0.17 7.40 -28.98
CA LYS A 154 -0.89 8.36 -28.11
C LYS A 154 -0.87 7.89 -26.65
N LYS A 155 -1.29 6.66 -26.40
CA LYS A 155 -1.35 6.09 -25.04
C LYS A 155 0.03 5.96 -24.41
N THR A 156 1.06 5.63 -25.20
CA THR A 156 2.45 5.57 -24.70
C THR A 156 2.95 6.96 -24.32
N THR A 157 2.72 7.98 -25.14
CA THR A 157 3.09 9.36 -24.80
C THR A 157 2.41 9.79 -23.50
N LEU A 158 1.09 9.62 -23.40
CA LEU A 158 0.32 9.98 -22.20
C LEU A 158 0.71 9.18 -20.96
N LEU A 159 1.23 7.96 -21.11
CA LEU A 159 1.71 7.14 -19.98
C LEU A 159 2.96 7.73 -19.33
N PHE A 160 3.76 8.49 -20.09
CA PHE A 160 4.99 9.15 -19.63
C PHE A 160 4.85 10.68 -19.49
N THR A 161 3.75 11.26 -19.96
CA THR A 161 3.38 12.65 -19.64
C THR A 161 3.17 12.78 -18.14
N VAL A 162 3.80 13.79 -17.54
CA VAL A 162 3.60 14.11 -16.13
C VAL A 162 2.20 14.72 -15.98
N PHE A 163 1.37 14.06 -15.18
CA PHE A 163 0.01 14.48 -14.85
C PHE A 163 -0.84 14.85 -16.09
N PRO A 164 -1.20 13.86 -16.94
CA PRO A 164 -1.91 14.11 -18.19
C PRO A 164 -3.38 14.52 -18.03
N GLY A 165 -3.91 14.59 -16.81
CA GLY A 165 -5.33 14.79 -16.59
C GLY A 165 -6.12 13.49 -16.41
N SER A 166 -7.20 13.54 -15.65
CA SER A 166 -8.09 12.39 -15.40
C SER A 166 -8.83 11.92 -16.66
N GLU A 167 -9.07 12.81 -17.63
CA GLU A 167 -9.70 12.51 -18.90
C GLU A 167 -8.74 11.84 -19.90
N GLU A 168 -7.47 12.24 -19.92
CA GLU A 168 -6.50 11.72 -20.90
C GLU A 168 -5.68 10.53 -20.37
N MET A 169 -5.64 10.31 -19.04
CA MET A 169 -4.79 9.27 -18.46
C MET A 169 -5.08 7.87 -19.04
N PRO A 170 -4.06 7.18 -19.58
CA PRO A 170 -4.27 5.93 -20.31
C PRO A 170 -4.59 4.73 -19.38
N TYR A 171 -4.39 4.89 -18.07
CA TYR A 171 -4.56 3.85 -17.05
C TYR A 171 -5.88 3.94 -16.28
N ALA A 172 -6.69 4.98 -16.49
CA ALA A 172 -7.99 5.18 -15.87
C ALA A 172 -8.01 4.86 -14.35
N HIS A 173 -8.90 3.96 -13.89
CA HIS A 173 -9.04 3.61 -12.47
C HIS A 173 -7.81 2.93 -11.85
N LEU A 174 -6.79 2.54 -12.64
CA LEU A 174 -5.54 1.94 -12.16
C LEU A 174 -4.51 2.98 -11.66
N TRP A 175 -4.87 4.26 -11.62
CA TRP A 175 -4.02 5.34 -11.12
C TRP A 175 -3.37 5.04 -9.76
N PHE A 176 -4.08 4.36 -8.84
CA PHE A 176 -3.53 3.95 -7.54
C PHE A 176 -2.31 3.05 -7.72
N VAL A 177 -2.38 2.10 -8.66
CA VAL A 177 -1.27 1.18 -8.98
C VAL A 177 -0.13 1.90 -9.69
N TYR A 178 -0.46 2.82 -10.60
CA TYR A 178 0.52 3.64 -11.30
C TYR A 178 1.34 4.48 -10.31
N ASN A 179 0.66 5.24 -9.45
CA ASN A 179 1.29 6.02 -8.39
C ASN A 179 2.06 5.13 -7.40
N LEU A 180 1.49 3.99 -6.99
CA LEU A 180 2.17 3.05 -6.10
C LEU A 180 3.46 2.49 -6.70
N LEU A 181 3.51 2.25 -8.00
CA LEU A 181 4.73 1.83 -8.71
C LEU A 181 5.79 2.95 -8.68
N ILE A 182 5.39 4.19 -8.98
CA ILE A 182 6.26 5.37 -8.94
C ILE A 182 6.82 5.57 -7.53
N TYR A 183 5.97 5.63 -6.50
CA TYR A 183 6.39 5.79 -5.10
C TYR A 183 7.33 4.65 -4.67
N SER A 184 7.04 3.42 -5.09
CA SER A 184 7.88 2.27 -4.78
C SER A 184 9.29 2.44 -5.35
N ILE A 185 9.44 2.98 -6.56
CA ILE A 185 10.74 3.20 -7.20
C ILE A 185 11.46 4.39 -6.56
N ILE A 186 10.80 5.55 -6.47
CA ILE A 186 11.37 6.79 -5.92
C ILE A 186 11.88 6.59 -4.48
N LEU A 187 11.09 5.91 -3.64
CA LEU A 187 11.43 5.71 -2.22
C LEU A 187 12.31 4.48 -1.96
N THR A 188 12.64 3.68 -2.99
CA THR A 188 13.50 2.48 -2.81
C THR A 188 14.84 2.82 -2.15
N PRO A 189 15.62 3.83 -2.60
CA PRO A 189 16.91 4.17 -1.96
C PRO A 189 16.73 4.52 -0.48
N PHE A 190 15.69 5.29 -0.15
CA PHE A 190 15.36 5.65 1.21
C PHE A 190 14.99 4.43 2.07
N PHE A 191 14.11 3.55 1.58
CA PHE A 191 13.72 2.34 2.30
C PHE A 191 14.90 1.39 2.55
N PHE A 192 15.83 1.30 1.60
CA PHE A 192 17.06 0.52 1.79
C PHE A 192 17.99 1.17 2.81
N HIS A 193 18.11 2.49 2.80
CA HIS A 193 18.88 3.21 3.82
C HIS A 193 18.31 2.94 5.23
N ILE A 194 16.99 2.99 5.40
CA ILE A 194 16.32 2.66 6.67
C ILE A 194 16.57 1.20 7.08
N LYS A 195 16.43 0.27 6.14
CA LYS A 195 16.71 -1.15 6.38
C LYS A 195 18.15 -1.39 6.83
N ALA A 196 19.11 -0.69 6.24
CA ALA A 196 20.53 -0.81 6.58
C ALA A 196 20.89 -0.13 7.91
N ASN A 197 20.13 0.89 8.31
CA ASN A 197 20.38 1.69 9.51
C ASN A 197 19.15 1.67 10.46
N PRO A 198 18.83 0.52 11.10
CA PRO A 198 17.65 0.39 11.96
C PRO A 198 17.68 1.32 13.18
N GLU A 199 18.86 1.78 13.60
CA GLU A 199 19.06 2.73 14.71
C GLU A 199 19.38 4.16 14.22
N GLY A 200 19.18 4.43 12.93
CA GLY A 200 19.41 5.75 12.33
C GLY A 200 18.43 6.82 12.82
N LEU A 201 18.74 8.09 12.53
CA LEU A 201 17.95 9.25 12.97
C LEU A 201 16.45 9.09 12.68
N MET A 202 16.10 8.72 11.45
CA MET A 202 14.69 8.55 11.04
C MET A 202 13.96 7.48 11.86
N MET A 203 14.61 6.36 12.16
CA MET A 203 14.01 5.29 12.97
C MET A 203 13.87 5.71 14.44
N ARG A 204 14.83 6.47 14.97
CA ARG A 204 14.74 7.06 16.31
C ARG A 204 13.60 8.08 16.41
N MET A 205 13.47 8.96 15.42
CA MET A 205 12.38 9.92 15.34
C MET A 205 11.02 9.21 15.26
N THR A 206 10.92 8.17 14.44
CA THR A 206 9.69 7.37 14.31
C THR A 206 9.35 6.69 15.65
N ARG A 207 10.33 6.07 16.31
CA ARG A 207 10.13 5.44 17.63
C ARG A 207 9.72 6.46 18.69
N SER A 208 10.37 7.62 18.72
CA SER A 208 10.04 8.74 19.60
C SER A 208 8.60 9.21 19.39
N ALA A 209 8.17 9.37 18.13
CA ALA A 209 6.81 9.73 17.77
C ALA A 209 5.78 8.69 18.26
N MET A 210 6.08 7.39 18.18
CA MET A 210 5.17 6.36 18.69
C MET A 210 5.11 6.31 20.23
N ASN A 211 6.19 6.71 20.92
CA ASN A 211 6.32 6.64 22.38
C ASN A 211 5.88 7.90 23.14
N VAL A 212 5.42 8.94 22.43
CA VAL A 212 4.86 10.14 23.08
C VAL A 212 3.71 9.75 24.01
N ARG A 213 3.62 10.40 25.17
CA ARG A 213 2.62 10.12 26.22
C ARG A 213 1.21 10.02 25.64
N ALA A 214 0.46 9.02 26.09
CA ALA A 214 -0.91 8.71 25.66
C ALA A 214 -1.07 8.46 24.14
N GLY A 215 0.02 8.21 23.40
CA GLY A 215 -0.03 8.02 21.94
C GLY A 215 -0.28 9.31 21.16
N LEU A 216 -0.06 10.49 21.76
CA LEU A 216 -0.28 11.78 21.09
C LEU A 216 0.58 11.95 19.83
N GLY A 217 1.75 11.33 19.77
CA GLY A 217 2.64 11.48 18.62
C GLY A 217 2.07 10.84 17.35
N ILE A 218 1.44 9.65 17.42
CA ILE A 218 0.76 9.07 16.25
C ILE A 218 -0.53 9.84 15.88
N LEU A 219 -1.18 10.50 16.85
CA LEU A 219 -2.37 11.31 16.62
C LEU A 219 -2.09 12.67 15.97
N ILE A 220 -0.93 13.28 16.25
CA ILE A 220 -0.64 14.67 15.90
C ILE A 220 0.44 14.77 14.80
N ILE A 221 1.53 14.01 14.91
CA ILE A 221 2.70 14.21 14.04
C ILE A 221 2.39 13.88 12.57
N PRO A 222 1.83 12.68 12.23
CA PRO A 222 1.50 12.38 10.83
C PRO A 222 0.52 13.36 10.17
N PRO A 223 -0.62 13.74 10.79
CA PRO A 223 -1.55 14.68 10.15
C PRO A 223 -1.00 16.09 10.06
N ILE A 224 -0.01 16.50 10.87
CA ILE A 224 0.70 17.78 10.64
C ILE A 224 1.45 17.76 9.31
N PHE A 225 2.21 16.70 9.00
CA PHE A 225 2.90 16.60 7.70
C PHE A 225 1.92 16.59 6.53
N LEU A 226 0.77 15.90 6.68
CA LEU A 226 -0.30 15.90 5.69
C LEU A 226 -0.96 17.28 5.55
N SER A 227 -1.11 18.01 6.65
CA SER A 227 -1.65 19.38 6.65
C SER A 227 -0.70 20.35 5.96
N ILE A 228 0.61 20.25 6.23
CA ILE A 228 1.64 21.04 5.54
C ILE A 228 1.56 20.80 4.03
N ASN A 229 1.42 19.55 3.60
CA ASN A 229 1.20 19.23 2.18
C ASN A 229 -0.05 19.93 1.63
N GLY A 230 -1.19 19.82 2.33
CA GLY A 230 -2.44 20.44 1.91
C GLY A 230 -2.32 21.96 1.78
N ILE A 231 -1.77 22.63 2.79
CA ILE A 231 -1.62 24.08 2.83
C ILE A 231 -0.67 24.57 1.73
N LEU A 232 0.42 23.84 1.47
CA LEU A 232 1.43 24.27 0.51
C LEU A 232 1.06 24.00 -0.94
N PHE A 233 0.34 22.91 -1.24
CA PHE A 233 0.15 22.44 -2.62
C PHE A 233 -1.26 22.62 -3.17
N LYS A 234 -2.31 22.52 -2.34
CA LYS A 234 -3.68 22.70 -2.80
C LYS A 234 -4.00 24.06 -3.43
N PRO A 235 -3.43 25.19 -2.98
CA PRO A 235 -3.78 26.46 -3.58
C PRO A 235 -3.52 26.53 -5.08
N TRP A 236 -2.46 25.84 -5.53
CA TRP A 236 -1.87 26.06 -6.84
C TRP A 236 -2.44 25.19 -7.94
N GLU A 237 -2.81 23.95 -7.64
CA GLU A 237 -3.19 22.98 -8.67
C GLU A 237 -4.32 22.08 -8.18
N PHE A 238 -5.21 21.74 -9.10
CA PHE A 238 -6.35 20.86 -8.87
C PHE A 238 -5.91 19.41 -8.65
N GLY A 239 -6.42 18.77 -7.59
CA GLY A 239 -6.12 17.39 -7.26
C GLY A 239 -7.06 16.42 -7.92
N GLU A 240 -6.56 15.73 -8.93
CA GLU A 240 -7.30 14.67 -9.60
C GLU A 240 -6.55 13.35 -9.53
N VAL A 241 -7.19 12.34 -8.94
CA VAL A 241 -6.83 10.94 -9.18
C VAL A 241 -5.36 10.64 -8.82
N GLY A 242 -4.87 11.25 -7.74
CA GLY A 242 -3.50 11.12 -7.24
C GLY A 242 -2.44 11.97 -7.95
N MET A 243 -2.85 12.94 -8.77
CA MET A 243 -1.96 13.90 -9.44
C MET A 243 -1.83 15.20 -8.63
N TRP A 244 -0.92 16.08 -9.04
CA TRP A 244 -0.75 17.42 -8.46
C TRP A 244 -0.53 17.40 -6.94
N TRP A 245 -1.34 18.12 -6.15
CA TRP A 245 -1.17 18.18 -4.69
C TRP A 245 -1.46 16.84 -3.99
N GLU A 246 -2.24 15.96 -4.63
CA GLU A 246 -2.51 14.62 -4.11
C GLU A 246 -1.31 13.68 -4.25
N PHE A 247 -0.45 13.90 -5.26
CA PHE A 247 0.73 13.06 -5.49
C PHE A 247 1.67 13.02 -4.28
N PRO A 248 2.18 14.15 -3.75
CA PRO A 248 2.99 14.14 -2.54
C PRO A 248 2.20 13.70 -1.31
N ARG A 249 0.89 13.97 -1.23
CA ARG A 249 0.01 13.51 -0.15
C ARG A 249 0.00 11.98 -0.01
N TYR A 250 -0.28 11.27 -1.10
CA TYR A 250 -0.32 9.81 -1.11
C TYR A 250 1.07 9.19 -0.96
N MET A 251 2.12 9.85 -1.47
CA MET A 251 3.50 9.46 -1.20
C MET A 251 3.83 9.55 0.31
N ILE A 252 3.35 10.58 1.02
CA ILE A 252 3.50 10.72 2.48
C ILE A 252 2.76 9.60 3.21
N TYR A 253 1.51 9.29 2.84
CA TYR A 253 0.78 8.15 3.43
C TYR A 253 1.53 6.82 3.26
N PHE A 254 2.04 6.57 2.07
CA PHE A 254 2.83 5.37 1.78
C PHE A 254 4.14 5.33 2.59
N LEU A 255 4.84 6.45 2.71
CA LEU A 255 6.04 6.58 3.54
C LEU A 255 5.74 6.34 5.02
N LEU A 256 4.68 6.98 5.56
CA LEU A 256 4.25 6.81 6.95
C LEU A 256 3.93 5.34 7.25
N GLY A 257 3.24 4.65 6.34
CA GLY A 257 2.97 3.22 6.48
C GLY A 257 4.23 2.37 6.58
N PHE A 258 5.24 2.66 5.77
CA PHE A 258 6.54 2.00 5.83
C PHE A 258 7.26 2.26 7.16
N LEU A 259 7.33 3.53 7.58
CA LEU A 259 8.05 3.93 8.80
C LEU A 259 7.40 3.35 10.06
N MET A 260 6.07 3.49 10.20
CA MET A 260 5.34 3.01 11.38
C MET A 260 5.50 1.52 11.60
N ILE A 261 5.32 0.68 10.57
CA ILE A 261 5.45 -0.78 10.73
C ILE A 261 6.91 -1.22 10.92
N SER A 262 7.88 -0.36 10.60
CA SER A 262 9.29 -0.63 10.84
C SER A 262 9.62 -0.56 12.34
N VAL A 263 8.90 0.23 13.13
CA VAL A 263 8.92 0.24 14.62
C VAL A 263 7.75 -0.57 15.20
N ARG A 264 7.65 -1.84 14.76
CA ARG A 264 6.48 -2.71 14.97
C ARG A 264 5.91 -2.68 16.40
N ASN A 265 6.77 -2.86 17.41
CA ASN A 265 6.31 -3.03 18.79
C ASN A 265 5.70 -1.73 19.31
N GLU A 266 6.42 -0.61 19.14
CA GLU A 266 5.97 0.71 19.54
C GLU A 266 4.72 1.16 18.77
N TYR A 267 4.64 0.81 17.48
CA TYR A 267 3.48 1.12 16.66
C TYR A 267 2.21 0.45 17.18
N PHE A 268 2.24 -0.86 17.44
CA PHE A 268 1.06 -1.57 17.93
C PHE A 268 0.70 -1.14 19.37
N GLU A 269 1.69 -0.91 20.22
CA GLU A 269 1.45 -0.36 21.57
C GLU A 269 0.81 1.04 21.49
N ALA A 270 1.26 1.89 20.56
CA ALA A 270 0.65 3.19 20.32
C ALA A 270 -0.81 3.05 19.85
N LEU A 271 -1.10 2.14 18.92
CA LEU A 271 -2.48 1.86 18.48
C LEU A 271 -3.39 1.42 19.64
N ASP A 272 -2.89 0.58 20.55
CA ASP A 272 -3.66 0.15 21.72
C ASP A 272 -3.98 1.34 22.65
N LYS A 273 -3.01 2.25 22.87
CA LYS A 273 -3.21 3.47 23.69
C LYS A 273 -4.26 4.41 23.12
N ILE A 274 -4.32 4.57 21.79
CA ILE A 274 -5.19 5.57 21.14
C ILE A 274 -6.56 5.04 20.73
N ARG A 275 -6.87 3.76 20.97
CA ARG A 275 -8.09 3.11 20.45
C ARG A 275 -9.38 3.86 20.84
N ILE A 276 -9.51 4.25 22.11
CA ILE A 276 -10.70 4.97 22.59
C ILE A 276 -10.69 6.40 22.03
N SER A 277 -9.56 7.11 22.14
CA SER A 277 -9.43 8.48 21.66
C SER A 277 -9.73 8.62 20.16
N SER A 278 -9.21 7.71 19.32
CA SER A 278 -9.51 7.69 17.88
C SER A 278 -10.98 7.38 17.59
N SER A 279 -11.62 6.51 18.38
CA SER A 279 -13.07 6.21 18.24
C SER A 279 -13.97 7.41 18.54
N ILE A 280 -13.58 8.28 19.46
CA ILE A 280 -14.32 9.49 19.82
C ILE A 280 -14.00 10.63 18.84
N LEU A 281 -12.73 10.85 18.52
CA LEU A 281 -12.31 12.00 17.72
C LEU A 281 -12.65 11.86 16.23
N THR A 282 -12.69 10.64 15.69
CA THR A 282 -13.01 10.41 14.27
C THR A 282 -14.38 10.95 13.85
N PRO A 283 -15.51 10.62 14.53
CA PRO A 283 -16.82 11.17 14.14
C PRO A 283 -16.89 12.69 14.30
N ILE A 284 -16.23 13.26 15.33
CA ILE A 284 -16.14 14.72 15.51
C ILE A 284 -15.46 15.35 14.29
N LEU A 285 -14.28 14.85 13.92
CA LEU A 285 -13.54 15.35 12.75
C LEU A 285 -14.28 15.13 11.43
N ALA A 286 -15.05 14.05 11.30
CA ALA A 286 -15.88 13.80 10.12
C ALA A 286 -17.00 14.82 9.96
N VAL A 287 -17.70 15.14 11.05
CA VAL A 287 -18.72 16.20 11.05
C VAL A 287 -18.08 17.57 10.84
N SER A 288 -16.96 17.87 11.52
CA SER A 288 -16.23 19.12 11.32
C SER A 288 -15.76 19.30 9.88
N TRP A 289 -15.23 18.24 9.25
CA TRP A 289 -14.84 18.27 7.84
C TRP A 289 -16.06 18.49 6.95
N PHE A 290 -17.16 17.77 7.17
CA PHE A 290 -18.36 17.92 6.37
C PHE A 290 -18.90 19.36 6.40
N ILE A 291 -18.97 19.97 7.59
CA ILE A 291 -19.39 21.37 7.75
C ILE A 291 -18.42 22.29 7.01
N VAL A 292 -17.12 22.22 7.32
CA VAL A 292 -16.12 23.14 6.75
C VAL A 292 -16.03 23.01 5.22
N ASN A 293 -16.17 21.82 4.67
CA ASN A 293 -16.20 21.61 3.22
C ASN A 293 -17.40 22.30 2.56
N THR A 294 -18.55 22.39 3.26
CA THR A 294 -19.77 23.03 2.73
C THR A 294 -19.88 24.53 3.03
N THR A 295 -19.18 25.02 4.05
CA THR A 295 -19.29 26.41 4.52
C THR A 295 -18.05 27.25 4.27
N SER A 296 -16.98 26.66 3.70
CA SER A 296 -15.76 27.42 3.39
C SER A 296 -16.08 28.52 2.38
N GLY A 297 -15.47 29.70 2.55
CA GLY A 297 -15.50 30.76 1.54
C GLY A 297 -14.72 30.43 0.26
N ILE A 298 -13.96 29.33 0.27
CA ILE A 298 -13.24 28.80 -0.89
C ILE A 298 -14.06 27.65 -1.51
N PRO A 299 -14.47 27.76 -2.78
CA PRO A 299 -15.15 26.67 -3.48
C PRO A 299 -14.20 25.47 -3.60
N ASP A 300 -14.77 24.27 -3.53
CA ASP A 300 -14.08 23.00 -3.75
C ASP A 300 -12.73 22.89 -3.04
N VAL A 301 -12.66 23.39 -1.80
CA VAL A 301 -11.45 23.41 -0.96
C VAL A 301 -10.83 22.03 -0.79
N MET A 302 -11.62 20.97 -0.95
CA MET A 302 -11.12 19.59 -1.02
C MET A 302 -10.19 19.37 -2.20
N GLU A 303 -10.59 19.83 -3.38
CA GLU A 303 -10.01 19.56 -4.68
C GLU A 303 -8.78 20.42 -4.96
N GLY A 304 -8.73 21.66 -4.47
CA GLY A 304 -7.58 22.55 -4.72
C GLY A 304 -7.68 23.31 -6.05
N GLY A 305 -6.63 24.05 -6.40
CA GLY A 305 -6.58 24.88 -7.62
C GLY A 305 -7.27 26.24 -7.51
N TRP A 306 -7.73 26.64 -6.32
CA TRP A 306 -8.54 27.86 -6.17
C TRP A 306 -7.82 29.18 -6.51
N VAL A 307 -6.48 29.19 -6.60
CA VAL A 307 -5.74 30.38 -7.07
C VAL A 307 -6.08 30.71 -8.52
N ASP A 308 -6.28 29.69 -9.37
CA ASP A 308 -6.65 29.88 -10.77
C ASP A 308 -8.07 30.44 -10.92
N GLU A 309 -8.92 30.22 -9.91
CA GLU A 309 -10.25 30.81 -9.80
C GLU A 309 -10.24 32.23 -9.19
N GLY A 310 -9.07 32.78 -8.89
CA GLY A 310 -8.89 34.13 -8.37
C GLY A 310 -8.99 34.27 -6.84
N TYR A 311 -8.99 33.16 -6.10
CA TYR A 311 -8.99 33.18 -4.64
C TYR A 311 -7.58 33.31 -4.06
N PRO A 312 -7.43 33.89 -2.85
CA PRO A 312 -6.12 34.03 -2.23
C PRO A 312 -5.49 32.65 -1.92
N PRO A 313 -4.18 32.48 -2.16
CA PRO A 313 -3.51 31.19 -1.94
C PRO A 313 -3.55 30.76 -0.46
N PHE A 314 -3.42 31.73 0.44
CA PHE A 314 -3.44 31.49 1.88
C PHE A 314 -4.55 32.32 2.53
N SER A 315 -5.60 31.64 2.96
CA SER A 315 -6.66 32.21 3.80
C SER A 315 -6.80 31.40 5.08
N PHE A 316 -7.35 32.04 6.12
CA PHE A 316 -7.62 31.37 7.39
C PHE A 316 -8.54 30.16 7.19
N ASP A 317 -9.61 30.35 6.41
CA ASP A 317 -10.61 29.32 6.12
C ASP A 317 -10.01 28.13 5.35
N ALA A 318 -9.23 28.39 4.29
CA ALA A 318 -8.58 27.32 3.51
C ALA A 318 -7.55 26.54 4.34
N THR A 319 -6.83 27.25 5.21
CA THR A 319 -5.83 26.66 6.10
C THR A 319 -6.50 25.72 7.10
N ILE A 320 -7.56 26.18 7.76
CA ILE A 320 -8.33 25.37 8.71
C ILE A 320 -8.97 24.18 8.01
N ALA A 321 -9.57 24.38 6.83
CA ALA A 321 -10.15 23.30 6.03
C ALA A 321 -9.10 22.23 5.70
N SER A 322 -7.90 22.63 5.27
CA SER A 322 -6.81 21.72 4.93
C SER A 322 -6.28 20.94 6.14
N VAL A 323 -6.21 21.58 7.31
CA VAL A 323 -5.87 20.93 8.58
C VAL A 323 -6.95 19.92 8.98
N ILE A 324 -8.21 20.34 9.01
CA ILE A 324 -9.33 19.46 9.41
C ILE A 324 -9.43 18.27 8.46
N GLN A 325 -9.31 18.45 7.14
CA GLN A 325 -9.32 17.36 6.18
C GLN A 325 -8.20 16.33 6.45
N SER A 326 -7.00 16.82 6.74
CA SER A 326 -5.81 15.98 6.98
C SER A 326 -5.95 15.18 8.27
N PHE A 327 -6.43 15.81 9.33
CA PHE A 327 -6.75 15.14 10.59
C PHE A 327 -7.90 14.15 10.41
N HIS A 328 -9.00 14.55 9.76
CA HIS A 328 -10.13 13.67 9.47
C HIS A 328 -9.70 12.39 8.73
N ALA A 329 -8.98 12.52 7.62
CA ALA A 329 -8.52 11.38 6.83
C ALA A 329 -7.58 10.47 7.63
N TRP A 330 -6.63 11.05 8.39
CA TRP A 330 -5.70 10.28 9.21
C TRP A 330 -6.39 9.55 10.37
N PHE A 331 -7.34 10.20 11.04
CA PHE A 331 -8.06 9.60 12.16
C PHE A 331 -8.93 8.43 11.73
N TRP A 332 -9.52 8.47 10.53
CA TRP A 332 -10.16 7.29 9.96
C TRP A 332 -9.18 6.13 9.74
N CYS A 333 -7.98 6.40 9.21
CA CYS A 333 -6.94 5.37 9.09
C CYS A 333 -6.58 4.77 10.47
N LEU A 334 -6.42 5.62 11.50
CA LEU A 334 -6.16 5.15 12.86
C LEU A 334 -7.33 4.35 13.41
N LEU A 335 -8.57 4.80 13.24
CA LEU A 335 -9.76 4.10 13.71
C LEU A 335 -9.78 2.66 13.16
N ILE A 336 -9.68 2.50 11.84
CA ILE A 336 -9.73 1.17 11.24
C ILE A 336 -8.50 0.33 11.60
N PHE A 337 -7.32 0.92 11.79
CA PHE A 337 -6.10 0.17 12.16
C PHE A 337 -6.10 -0.28 13.62
N THR A 338 -6.53 0.57 14.54
CA THR A 338 -6.60 0.23 15.98
C THR A 338 -7.59 -0.90 16.24
N TRP A 339 -8.73 -0.91 15.55
CA TRP A 339 -9.76 -1.94 15.68
C TRP A 339 -9.44 -3.21 14.90
N SER A 340 -8.91 -3.10 13.68
CA SER A 340 -8.48 -4.29 12.93
C SER A 340 -7.35 -5.05 13.63
N SER A 341 -6.37 -4.35 14.23
CA SER A 341 -5.32 -5.00 15.02
C SER A 341 -5.88 -5.75 16.23
N LYS A 342 -7.03 -5.32 16.78
CA LYS A 342 -7.70 -5.99 17.91
C LYS A 342 -8.53 -7.19 17.46
N LEU A 343 -9.31 -7.01 16.40
CA LEU A 343 -10.41 -7.91 16.04
C LEU A 343 -10.05 -8.90 14.93
N LEU A 344 -9.08 -8.55 14.07
CA LEU A 344 -8.82 -9.26 12.80
C LEU A 344 -7.46 -9.95 12.76
N ASN A 345 -6.63 -9.86 13.81
CA ASN A 345 -5.32 -10.49 13.83
C ASN A 345 -5.38 -11.98 14.24
N HIS A 346 -6.12 -12.78 13.47
CA HIS A 346 -6.27 -14.22 13.67
C HIS A 346 -6.17 -14.98 12.34
N PRO A 347 -5.65 -16.22 12.33
CA PRO A 347 -5.56 -17.02 11.12
C PRO A 347 -6.95 -17.34 10.58
N ASN A 348 -7.17 -17.09 9.29
CA ASN A 348 -8.43 -17.37 8.62
C ASN A 348 -8.18 -17.99 7.24
N LYS A 349 -8.85 -19.13 6.98
CA LYS A 349 -8.73 -19.87 5.70
C LYS A 349 -9.22 -19.05 4.50
N TYR A 350 -10.28 -18.26 4.67
CA TYR A 350 -10.86 -17.43 3.61
C TYR A 350 -9.96 -16.23 3.29
N LEU A 351 -9.19 -15.74 4.26
CA LEU A 351 -8.32 -14.58 4.05
C LEU A 351 -7.24 -14.86 2.99
N SER A 352 -6.70 -16.07 2.93
CA SER A 352 -5.70 -16.40 1.91
C SER A 352 -6.29 -16.36 0.49
N TYR A 353 -7.54 -16.82 0.34
CA TYR A 353 -8.28 -16.75 -0.92
C TYR A 353 -8.60 -15.30 -1.30
N LEU A 354 -9.21 -14.55 -0.39
CA LEU A 354 -9.62 -13.16 -0.64
C LEU A 354 -8.41 -12.25 -0.91
N ASN A 355 -7.30 -12.45 -0.21
CA ASN A 355 -6.08 -11.68 -0.45
C ASN A 355 -5.44 -12.01 -1.81
N GLU A 356 -5.58 -13.24 -2.32
CA GLU A 356 -5.19 -13.58 -3.70
C GLU A 356 -6.11 -12.90 -4.72
N SER A 357 -7.41 -12.73 -4.41
CA SER A 357 -8.40 -12.15 -5.34
C SER A 357 -8.36 -10.63 -5.44
N VAL A 358 -7.95 -9.91 -4.40
CA VAL A 358 -7.99 -8.42 -4.33
C VAL A 358 -7.52 -7.73 -5.61
N TYR A 359 -6.34 -8.12 -6.09
CA TYR A 359 -5.69 -7.40 -7.18
C TYR A 359 -6.32 -7.71 -8.56
N PRO A 360 -6.57 -8.98 -8.91
CA PRO A 360 -7.41 -9.32 -10.07
C PRO A 360 -8.77 -8.65 -10.07
N THR A 361 -9.49 -8.67 -8.93
CA THR A 361 -10.80 -8.04 -8.82
C THR A 361 -10.73 -6.53 -9.03
N TYR A 362 -9.67 -5.89 -8.51
CA TYR A 362 -9.43 -4.47 -8.73
C TYR A 362 -9.13 -4.12 -10.19
N ILE A 363 -8.46 -4.98 -10.96
CA ILE A 363 -8.22 -4.71 -12.38
C ILE A 363 -9.55 -4.73 -13.15
N VAL A 364 -10.37 -5.76 -12.94
CA VAL A 364 -11.58 -5.98 -13.74
C VAL A 364 -12.80 -5.20 -13.27
N HIS A 365 -12.83 -4.70 -12.03
CA HIS A 365 -14.09 -4.20 -11.46
C HIS A 365 -14.80 -3.14 -12.31
N MET A 366 -14.10 -2.13 -12.85
CA MET A 366 -14.76 -1.11 -13.68
C MET A 366 -15.40 -1.68 -14.96
N HIS A 367 -14.78 -2.71 -15.54
CA HIS A 367 -15.29 -3.42 -16.72
C HIS A 367 -16.56 -4.25 -16.42
N VAL A 368 -16.84 -4.51 -15.14
CA VAL A 368 -18.06 -5.16 -14.66
C VAL A 368 -19.06 -4.13 -14.14
N THR A 369 -18.57 -3.13 -13.39
CA THR A 369 -19.36 -2.06 -12.78
C THR A 369 -20.06 -1.19 -13.82
N ILE A 370 -19.34 -0.71 -14.84
CA ILE A 370 -19.93 0.19 -15.86
C ILE A 370 -21.08 -0.48 -16.60
N PRO A 371 -20.93 -1.70 -17.17
CA PRO A 371 -22.05 -2.38 -17.82
C PRO A 371 -23.25 -2.59 -16.92
N MET A 372 -23.00 -2.95 -15.66
CA MET A 372 -24.06 -3.15 -14.68
C MET A 372 -24.80 -1.85 -14.36
N ILE A 373 -24.09 -0.72 -14.24
CA ILE A 373 -24.69 0.62 -14.09
C ILE A 373 -25.59 0.90 -15.29
N VAL A 374 -25.07 0.76 -16.52
CA VAL A 374 -25.81 1.07 -17.75
C VAL A 374 -27.07 0.21 -17.88
N ILE A 375 -26.97 -1.10 -17.63
CA ILE A 375 -28.13 -2.01 -17.68
C ILE A 375 -29.19 -1.60 -16.65
N LEU A 376 -28.80 -1.37 -15.39
CA LEU A 376 -29.76 -0.97 -14.35
C LEU A 376 -30.35 0.41 -14.60
N ALA A 377 -29.57 1.32 -15.20
CA ALA A 377 -30.04 2.65 -15.58
C ALA A 377 -31.08 2.59 -16.71
N ILE A 378 -30.83 1.80 -17.76
CA ILE A 378 -31.79 1.58 -18.86
C ILE A 378 -33.09 0.96 -18.35
N LEU A 379 -33.00 0.07 -17.36
CA LEU A 379 -34.16 -0.54 -16.71
C LEU A 379 -34.91 0.43 -15.77
N GLY A 380 -34.43 1.66 -15.58
CA GLY A 380 -35.07 2.68 -14.75
C GLY A 380 -35.09 2.33 -13.26
N VAL A 381 -34.15 1.50 -12.79
CA VAL A 381 -34.10 1.08 -11.39
C VAL A 381 -33.67 2.27 -10.52
N GLY A 382 -34.41 2.59 -9.46
CA GLY A 382 -34.01 3.66 -8.54
C GLY A 382 -32.72 3.35 -7.78
N PHE A 383 -32.08 4.38 -7.19
CA PHE A 383 -30.79 4.27 -6.48
C PHE A 383 -30.71 3.11 -5.48
N PHE A 384 -31.58 3.11 -4.45
CA PHE A 384 -31.48 2.14 -3.36
C PHE A 384 -31.74 0.69 -3.80
N PRO A 385 -32.77 0.40 -4.63
CA PRO A 385 -32.91 -0.93 -5.22
C PRO A 385 -31.71 -1.34 -6.09
N ALA A 386 -31.20 -0.43 -6.94
CA ALA A 386 -30.04 -0.70 -7.78
C ALA A 386 -28.82 -1.05 -6.92
N MET A 387 -28.56 -0.30 -5.86
CA MET A 387 -27.50 -0.56 -4.88
C MET A 387 -27.58 -1.95 -4.23
N ILE A 388 -28.77 -2.36 -3.81
CA ILE A 388 -28.99 -3.67 -3.16
C ILE A 388 -28.78 -4.82 -4.14
N ILE A 389 -29.23 -4.68 -5.38
CA ILE A 389 -29.12 -5.70 -6.43
C ILE A 389 -27.71 -5.76 -7.00
N ALA A 390 -27.10 -4.60 -7.27
CA ALA A 390 -25.81 -4.48 -7.91
C ALA A 390 -24.67 -4.97 -7.04
N THR A 391 -24.71 -4.73 -5.72
CA THR A 391 -23.64 -5.11 -4.80
C THR A 391 -23.30 -6.61 -4.86
N PRO A 392 -24.24 -7.57 -4.66
CA PRO A 392 -23.93 -8.99 -4.77
C PRO A 392 -23.56 -9.40 -6.20
N ILE A 393 -24.20 -8.84 -7.22
CA ILE A 393 -23.88 -9.14 -8.64
C ILE A 393 -22.45 -8.73 -8.95
N LEU A 394 -22.02 -7.54 -8.53
CA LEU A 394 -20.68 -7.03 -8.72
C LEU A 394 -19.65 -7.91 -8.02
N ILE A 395 -19.88 -8.26 -6.75
CA ILE A 395 -18.99 -9.14 -5.98
C ILE A 395 -18.86 -10.50 -6.69
N VAL A 396 -19.97 -11.10 -7.10
CA VAL A 396 -19.95 -12.39 -7.81
C VAL A 396 -19.24 -12.24 -9.15
N GLY A 397 -19.55 -11.20 -9.93
CA GLY A 397 -18.96 -10.96 -11.25
C GLY A 397 -17.44 -10.84 -11.20
N VAL A 398 -16.91 -9.99 -10.30
CA VAL A 398 -15.45 -9.85 -10.17
C VAL A 398 -14.78 -11.12 -9.64
N LEU A 399 -15.44 -11.88 -8.75
CA LEU A 399 -14.92 -13.16 -8.23
C LEU A 399 -14.95 -14.26 -9.30
N VAL A 400 -15.96 -14.29 -10.17
CA VAL A 400 -16.00 -15.20 -11.33
C VAL A 400 -14.84 -14.88 -12.27
N CYS A 401 -14.60 -13.61 -12.59
CA CYS A 401 -13.45 -13.20 -13.40
C CYS A 401 -12.13 -13.65 -12.75
N PHE A 402 -11.99 -13.43 -11.44
CA PHE A 402 -10.82 -13.91 -10.69
C PHE A 402 -10.65 -15.42 -10.80
N GLU A 403 -11.70 -16.21 -10.56
CA GLU A 403 -11.62 -17.67 -10.58
C GLU A 403 -11.29 -18.23 -11.98
N ILE A 404 -11.77 -17.58 -13.05
CA ILE A 404 -11.39 -17.92 -14.44
C ILE A 404 -9.87 -17.72 -14.62
N VAL A 405 -9.36 -16.52 -14.34
CA VAL A 405 -7.94 -16.18 -14.52
C VAL A 405 -7.04 -17.01 -13.60
N ARG A 406 -7.49 -17.30 -12.38
CA ARG A 406 -6.74 -18.06 -11.39
C ARG A 406 -6.36 -19.45 -11.91
N ARG A 407 -7.13 -20.04 -12.82
CA ARG A 407 -6.86 -21.36 -13.43
C ARG A 407 -5.99 -21.29 -14.69
N ALA A 408 -5.75 -20.09 -15.24
CA ALA A 408 -4.99 -19.91 -16.48
C ALA A 408 -3.56 -19.44 -16.18
N SER A 409 -2.62 -20.39 -16.09
CA SER A 409 -1.23 -20.12 -15.68
C SER A 409 -0.52 -19.00 -16.44
N LEU A 410 -0.80 -18.84 -17.75
CA LEU A 410 -0.20 -17.80 -18.58
C LEU A 410 -0.78 -16.41 -18.29
N PHE A 411 -2.04 -16.33 -17.88
CA PHE A 411 -2.71 -15.05 -17.62
C PHE A 411 -2.50 -14.54 -16.18
N ARG A 412 -2.14 -15.42 -15.24
CA ARG A 412 -1.90 -15.06 -13.83
C ARG A 412 -1.03 -13.81 -13.65
N PRO A 413 0.14 -13.65 -14.31
CA PRO A 413 0.98 -12.47 -14.13
C PRO A 413 0.32 -11.16 -14.60
N PHE A 414 -0.48 -11.18 -15.66
CA PHE A 414 -1.16 -10.00 -16.21
C PHE A 414 -2.30 -9.50 -15.31
N PHE A 415 -2.80 -10.35 -14.41
CA PHE A 415 -3.76 -9.96 -13.37
C PHE A 415 -3.10 -9.88 -11.98
N GLY A 416 -1.76 -9.86 -11.93
CA GLY A 416 -0.96 -9.74 -10.71
C GLY A 416 -1.11 -10.89 -9.71
N ILE A 417 -1.54 -12.06 -10.17
CA ILE A 417 -1.61 -13.30 -9.40
C ILE A 417 -0.23 -13.95 -9.36
N LYS A 418 0.20 -14.39 -8.17
CA LYS A 418 1.49 -15.05 -7.97
C LYS A 418 1.46 -16.55 -8.24
N GLY A 419 2.57 -17.09 -8.73
CA GLY A 419 2.75 -18.53 -8.94
C GLY A 419 2.27 -18.97 -10.32
N GLY A 420 2.98 -19.93 -10.91
CA GLY A 420 2.71 -20.45 -12.24
C GLY A 420 1.92 -21.77 -12.21
N GLN A 421 2.32 -22.70 -13.05
CA GLN A 421 1.65 -24.00 -13.23
C GLN A 421 1.53 -24.80 -11.93
N GLU A 422 2.56 -24.83 -11.08
CA GLU A 422 2.54 -25.55 -9.80
C GLU A 422 1.35 -25.16 -8.91
N LYS A 423 1.00 -23.87 -8.89
CA LYS A 423 -0.14 -23.37 -8.12
C LYS A 423 -1.46 -23.73 -8.76
N VAL A 424 -1.53 -23.73 -10.09
CA VAL A 424 -2.73 -24.14 -10.83
C VAL A 424 -3.02 -25.62 -10.62
N MET A 425 -1.99 -26.47 -10.57
CA MET A 425 -2.13 -27.90 -10.31
C MET A 425 -2.73 -28.23 -8.92
N GLN A 426 -2.69 -27.29 -7.97
CA GLN A 426 -3.31 -27.44 -6.65
C GLN A 426 -4.82 -27.13 -6.65
N LEU A 427 -5.36 -26.58 -7.75
CA LEU A 427 -6.75 -26.14 -7.87
C LEU A 427 -7.61 -27.20 -8.57
N PHE A 428 -8.90 -27.23 -8.26
CA PHE A 428 -9.88 -28.01 -9.02
C PHE A 428 -10.07 -27.42 -10.44
N PRO A 429 -10.15 -28.24 -11.52
CA PRO A 429 -10.15 -29.72 -11.54
C PRO A 429 -8.76 -30.37 -11.73
N PHE A 430 -7.67 -29.58 -11.72
CA PHE A 430 -6.32 -30.10 -11.91
C PHE A 430 -5.85 -31.02 -10.78
N ASN A 431 -6.25 -30.73 -9.55
CA ASN A 431 -5.88 -31.52 -8.38
C ASN A 431 -6.60 -32.89 -8.28
N SER A 432 -7.66 -33.09 -9.06
CA SER A 432 -8.49 -34.31 -9.02
C SER A 432 -8.14 -35.30 -10.14
N THR A 433 -7.19 -34.99 -11.02
CA THR A 433 -6.75 -35.90 -12.09
C THR A 433 -5.24 -36.08 -12.10
N GLN A 434 -4.79 -37.32 -12.30
CA GLN A 434 -3.38 -37.65 -12.53
C GLN A 434 -3.07 -37.87 -14.02
N GLN A 435 -4.10 -37.84 -14.88
CA GLN A 435 -3.93 -38.10 -16.31
C GLN A 435 -3.42 -36.86 -17.04
N LYS A 436 -2.19 -36.95 -17.56
CA LYS A 436 -1.55 -35.88 -18.37
C LYS A 436 -2.44 -35.31 -19.49
N PRO A 437 -3.12 -36.10 -20.35
CA PRO A 437 -3.93 -35.54 -21.43
C PRO A 437 -5.11 -34.70 -20.90
N LEU A 438 -5.75 -35.11 -19.80
CA LEU A 438 -6.86 -34.37 -19.20
C LEU A 438 -6.38 -33.05 -18.59
N THR A 439 -5.22 -33.06 -17.92
CA THR A 439 -4.57 -31.84 -17.40
C THR A 439 -4.27 -30.83 -18.51
N VAL A 440 -3.79 -31.30 -19.68
CA VAL A 440 -3.55 -30.43 -20.84
C VAL A 440 -4.86 -29.86 -21.37
N LEU A 441 -5.92 -30.67 -21.47
CA LEU A 441 -7.23 -30.20 -21.91
C LEU A 441 -7.80 -29.14 -20.96
N PHE A 442 -7.73 -29.34 -19.65
CA PHE A 442 -8.15 -28.36 -18.65
C PHE A 442 -7.33 -27.06 -18.72
N ALA A 443 -6.02 -27.17 -18.97
CA ALA A 443 -5.17 -26.01 -19.18
C ALA A 443 -5.62 -25.24 -20.43
N LEU A 444 -5.77 -25.90 -21.58
CA LEU A 444 -6.22 -25.27 -22.82
C LEU A 444 -7.58 -24.58 -22.63
N PHE A 445 -8.56 -25.29 -22.04
CA PHE A 445 -9.87 -24.72 -21.72
C PHE A 445 -9.77 -23.49 -20.82
N SER A 446 -8.97 -23.53 -19.75
CA SER A 446 -8.82 -22.40 -18.82
C SER A 446 -8.20 -21.17 -19.51
N HIS A 447 -7.20 -21.37 -20.37
CA HIS A 447 -6.59 -20.27 -21.14
C HIS A 447 -7.56 -19.71 -22.19
N SER A 448 -8.29 -20.56 -22.92
CA SER A 448 -9.32 -20.13 -23.88
C SER A 448 -10.45 -19.39 -23.20
N LEU A 449 -10.92 -19.86 -22.04
CA LEU A 449 -11.96 -19.19 -21.25
C LEU A 449 -11.49 -17.82 -20.76
N THR A 450 -10.23 -17.71 -20.34
CA THR A 450 -9.65 -16.43 -19.92
C THR A 450 -9.53 -15.46 -21.09
N LEU A 451 -9.09 -15.93 -22.26
CA LEU A 451 -9.04 -15.11 -23.47
C LEU A 451 -10.44 -14.62 -23.87
N GLY A 452 -11.44 -15.50 -23.87
CA GLY A 452 -12.84 -15.14 -24.12
C GLY A 452 -13.36 -14.12 -23.12
N MET A 453 -13.07 -14.29 -21.84
CA MET A 453 -13.41 -13.32 -20.79
C MET A 453 -12.78 -11.95 -21.06
N VAL A 454 -11.49 -11.88 -21.41
CA VAL A 454 -10.81 -10.62 -21.75
C VAL A 454 -11.49 -9.93 -22.93
N ILE A 455 -11.85 -10.67 -23.98
CA ILE A 455 -12.59 -10.12 -25.13
C ILE A 455 -13.95 -9.57 -24.68
N VAL A 456 -14.69 -10.28 -23.83
CA VAL A 456 -15.97 -9.80 -23.29
C VAL A 456 -15.78 -8.51 -22.47
N LEU A 457 -14.75 -8.43 -21.62
CA LEU A 457 -14.45 -7.22 -20.84
C LEU A 457 -14.06 -6.03 -21.73
N MET A 458 -13.37 -6.29 -22.85
CA MET A 458 -13.07 -5.26 -23.84
C MET A 458 -14.34 -4.78 -24.56
N LEU A 459 -15.16 -5.71 -25.05
CA LEU A 459 -16.40 -5.39 -25.76
C LEU A 459 -17.43 -4.67 -24.88
N SER A 460 -17.49 -4.99 -23.59
CA SER A 460 -18.44 -4.37 -22.67
C SER A 460 -18.23 -2.86 -22.53
N LEU A 461 -17.00 -2.38 -22.68
CA LEU A 461 -16.70 -0.94 -22.70
C LEU A 461 -17.12 -0.27 -24.03
N VAL A 462 -16.92 -0.95 -25.16
CA VAL A 462 -17.25 -0.40 -26.49
C VAL A 462 -18.76 -0.31 -26.69
N ILE A 463 -19.50 -1.33 -26.27
CA ILE A 463 -20.95 -1.44 -26.50
C ILE A 463 -21.74 -0.47 -25.62
N LEU A 464 -21.21 -0.09 -24.46
CA LEU A 464 -21.94 0.66 -23.43
C LEU A 464 -21.31 2.03 -23.11
N GLY A 465 -20.17 2.36 -23.71
CA GLY A 465 -19.48 3.66 -23.59
C GLY A 465 -19.32 4.38 -24.94
N GLY A 466 -20.03 3.95 -25.97
CA GLY A 466 -20.12 4.60 -27.28
C GLY A 466 -21.35 5.49 -27.43
#